data_AF-A0A933IIE7-F1
#
_entry.id   AF-A0A933IIE7-F1
#
_cell.length_a   1.000
_cell.length_b   1.000
_cell.length_c   1.000
_cell.angle_alpha   90.00
_cell.angle_beta   90.00
_cell.angle_gamma   90.00
#
_symmetry.space_group_name_H-M   'P 1'
#
loop_
_entity.id
_entity.type
_entity.pdbx_description
1 polymer ?
#
loop_
_entity_poly.entity_id
_entity_poly.type
_entity_poly.pdbx_seq_one_letter_code
_entity_poly.pdbx_strand_id
1 'polypeptide(L)'
;VWGLRPAGFYLTNLLLYALTCLLVFRLARSLLENAEAALLATLLFAAHPAHVETVAWVSGRVEPMAAIGVLLAICWYGQACLATGWRRHATVLGSLAAFVLGLLSKETAAGLPLILLWREVTIGPGTHGQPQGKISAAVLRLVPFFAVVLGLLWFRSDALARWTAETMGTGTFWDRVPGSLELVARYTLLALFPVRLHPMYAFTRPASLWAPWPLAGLALLILMAGLAVWWRGWWPVASFGLGWFLLALVPVLDLMPVSPRALNFAGRYLFIPTIGLALLAGAVLARLLPAGEKDSQEAHANPNPHPVMRRVAIAASILLLLGWTVRTLTYIPVFRDDLRLFTRMADEVPGIALGHQNLGLALLQAG
;
A
#
# COMPACT_ATOMS: atom_id res chain seq x y z
N VAL A 1 8.77 -19.28 19.76
CA VAL A 1 7.45 -19.02 20.39
C VAL A 1 6.46 -20.15 20.11
N TRP A 2 6.11 -20.45 18.86
CA TRP A 2 5.01 -21.38 18.54
C TRP A 2 5.42 -22.78 18.03
N GLY A 3 6.72 -23.06 17.87
CA GLY A 3 7.19 -24.28 17.21
C GLY A 3 6.68 -24.37 15.77
N LEU A 4 6.29 -25.58 15.33
CA LEU A 4 5.71 -25.83 14.00
C LEU A 4 4.18 -25.71 13.96
N ARG A 5 3.54 -25.13 14.99
CA ARG A 5 2.08 -25.00 15.05
C ARG A 5 1.58 -23.83 14.19
N PRO A 6 0.86 -24.05 13.07
CA PRO A 6 0.46 -22.97 12.15
C PRO A 6 -0.43 -21.91 12.79
N ALA A 7 -1.28 -22.29 13.74
CA ALA A 7 -2.21 -21.40 14.43
C ALA A 7 -1.52 -20.17 15.07
N GLY A 8 -0.32 -20.35 15.64
CA GLY A 8 0.43 -19.25 16.25
C GLY A 8 0.94 -18.23 15.22
N PHE A 9 1.29 -18.69 14.01
CA PHE A 9 1.68 -17.81 12.92
C PHE A 9 0.48 -17.01 12.39
N TYR A 10 -0.67 -17.66 12.16
CA TYR A 10 -1.89 -16.97 11.75
C TYR A 10 -2.35 -15.93 12.78
N LEU A 11 -2.30 -16.27 14.08
CA LEU A 11 -2.62 -15.32 15.14
C LEU A 11 -1.68 -14.11 15.12
N THR A 12 -0.37 -14.33 14.93
CA THR A 12 0.60 -13.25 14.84
C THR A 12 0.28 -12.32 13.65
N ASN A 13 -0.02 -12.89 12.48
CA ASN A 13 -0.38 -12.13 11.29
C ASN A 13 -1.65 -11.32 11.51
N LEU A 14 -2.67 -11.92 12.14
CA LEU A 14 -3.94 -11.27 12.45
C LEU A 14 -3.77 -10.11 13.43
N LEU A 15 -2.96 -10.28 14.48
CA LEU A 15 -2.67 -9.22 15.46
C LEU A 15 -1.94 -8.05 14.81
N LEU A 16 -0.94 -8.32 13.96
CA LEU A 16 -0.24 -7.29 13.20
C LEU A 16 -1.19 -6.57 12.24
N TYR A 17 -2.06 -7.30 11.55
CA TYR A 17 -3.07 -6.73 10.65
C TYR A 17 -4.06 -5.82 11.39
N ALA A 18 -4.56 -6.26 12.55
CA ALA A 18 -5.45 -5.47 13.39
C ALA A 18 -4.76 -4.18 13.88
N LEU A 19 -3.49 -4.27 14.31
CA LEU A 19 -2.70 -3.09 14.68
C LEU A 19 -2.53 -2.13 13.49
N THR A 20 -2.26 -2.63 12.29
CA THR A 20 -2.22 -1.80 11.07
C THR A 20 -3.55 -1.09 10.85
N CYS A 21 -4.68 -1.79 10.95
CA CYS A 21 -6.01 -1.18 10.80
C CYS A 21 -6.26 -0.06 11.83
N LEU A 22 -5.84 -0.25 13.09
CA LEU A 22 -5.93 0.79 14.12
C LEU A 22 -5.08 2.02 13.79
N LEU A 23 -3.88 1.82 13.23
CA LEU A 23 -3.01 2.92 12.79
C LEU A 23 -3.56 3.63 11.57
N VAL A 24 -4.15 2.90 10.60
CA VAL A 24 -4.86 3.48 9.46
C VAL A 24 -6.04 4.33 9.95
N PHE A 25 -6.84 3.84 10.91
CA PHE A 25 -7.93 4.62 11.49
C PHE A 25 -7.44 5.89 12.18
N ARG A 26 -6.36 5.81 12.98
CA ARG A 26 -5.78 7.00 13.62
C ARG A 26 -5.32 8.03 12.59
N LEU A 27 -4.62 7.59 11.54
CA LEU A 27 -4.19 8.48 10.46
C LEU A 27 -5.40 9.08 9.75
N ALA A 28 -6.37 8.27 9.34
CA ALA A 28 -7.59 8.71 8.68
C ALA A 28 -8.38 9.71 9.54
N ARG A 29 -8.54 9.48 10.84
CA ARG A 29 -9.18 10.42 11.77
C ARG A 29 -8.45 11.75 11.82
N SER A 30 -7.11 11.72 11.86
CA SER A 30 -6.30 12.94 11.92
C SER A 30 -6.31 13.75 10.62
N LEU A 31 -6.60 13.13 9.47
CA LEU A 31 -6.58 13.79 8.17
C LEU A 31 -7.97 14.18 7.66
N LEU A 32 -9.00 13.39 7.97
CA LEU A 32 -10.35 13.58 7.44
C LEU A 32 -11.25 14.38 8.37
N GLU A 33 -10.91 14.47 9.66
CA GLU A 33 -11.68 15.17 10.71
C GLU A 33 -13.15 14.74 10.83
N ASN A 34 -13.54 13.64 10.18
CA ASN A 34 -14.88 13.08 10.21
C ASN A 34 -14.80 11.62 10.68
N ALA A 35 -15.47 11.30 11.79
CA ALA A 35 -15.33 10.00 12.43
C ALA A 35 -15.94 8.87 11.59
N GLU A 36 -17.11 9.13 11.00
CA GLU A 36 -17.81 8.17 10.15
C GLU A 36 -17.00 7.88 8.88
N ALA A 37 -16.48 8.92 8.23
CA ALA A 37 -15.67 8.78 7.02
C ALA A 37 -14.35 8.04 7.28
N ALA A 38 -13.66 8.36 8.39
CA ALA A 38 -12.43 7.66 8.77
C ALA A 38 -12.68 6.19 9.12
N LEU A 39 -13.80 5.88 9.79
CA LEU A 39 -14.18 4.51 10.09
C LEU A 39 -14.46 3.74 8.80
N LEU A 40 -15.29 4.27 7.90
CA LEU A 40 -15.62 3.61 6.63
C LEU A 40 -14.39 3.44 5.74
N ALA A 41 -13.51 4.45 5.64
CA ALA A 41 -12.23 4.33 4.94
C ALA A 41 -11.39 3.17 5.48
N THR A 42 -11.29 3.06 6.82
CA THR A 42 -10.54 1.97 7.46
C THR A 42 -11.21 0.62 7.24
N LEU A 43 -12.54 0.54 7.29
CA LEU A 43 -13.27 -0.70 7.01
C LEU A 43 -13.07 -1.15 5.56
N LEU A 44 -13.07 -0.22 4.60
CA LEU A 44 -12.76 -0.51 3.20
C LEU A 44 -11.33 -1.07 3.06
N PHE A 45 -10.34 -0.46 3.72
CA PHE A 45 -8.99 -1.01 3.79
C PHE A 45 -8.99 -2.42 4.42
N ALA A 46 -9.64 -2.58 5.58
CA ALA A 46 -9.62 -3.82 6.35
C ALA A 46 -10.31 -4.99 5.62
N ALA A 47 -11.35 -4.73 4.83
CA ALA A 47 -12.08 -5.73 4.08
C ALA A 47 -11.50 -5.99 2.67
N HIS A 48 -10.47 -5.24 2.25
CA HIS A 48 -9.97 -5.30 0.88
C HIS A 48 -9.43 -6.70 0.52
N PRO A 49 -9.99 -7.40 -0.49
CA PRO A 49 -9.67 -8.81 -0.75
C PRO A 49 -8.20 -9.10 -1.11
N ALA A 50 -7.47 -8.12 -1.65
CA ALA A 50 -6.03 -8.27 -1.92
C ALA A 50 -5.20 -8.53 -0.65
N HIS A 51 -5.73 -8.25 0.55
CA HIS A 51 -5.03 -8.44 1.81
C HIS A 51 -5.09 -9.89 2.33
N VAL A 52 -5.84 -10.78 1.68
CA VAL A 52 -5.93 -12.19 2.08
C VAL A 52 -4.54 -12.82 2.15
N GLU A 53 -3.70 -12.62 1.14
CA GLU A 53 -2.32 -13.14 1.13
C GLU A 53 -1.51 -12.62 2.33
N THR A 54 -1.71 -11.36 2.72
CA THR A 54 -0.98 -10.75 3.83
C THR A 54 -1.25 -11.44 5.17
N VAL A 55 -2.46 -11.99 5.36
CA VAL A 55 -2.90 -12.59 6.63
C VAL A 55 -2.88 -14.11 6.57
N ALA A 56 -3.44 -14.68 5.51
CA ALA A 56 -3.66 -16.12 5.35
C ALA A 56 -2.43 -16.87 4.82
N TRP A 57 -1.42 -16.18 4.27
CA TRP A 57 -0.13 -16.80 4.01
C TRP A 57 0.76 -16.66 5.24
N VAL A 58 1.28 -17.78 5.76
CA VAL A 58 2.10 -17.81 6.98
C VAL A 58 3.28 -16.83 6.93
N SER A 59 3.95 -16.74 5.78
CA SER A 59 5.09 -15.83 5.57
C SER A 59 4.68 -14.38 5.24
N GLY A 60 3.39 -14.07 5.15
CA GLY A 60 2.85 -12.75 4.77
C GLY A 60 3.08 -11.63 5.80
N ARG A 61 3.49 -11.96 7.03
CA ARG A 61 3.70 -11.02 8.16
C ARG A 61 4.65 -9.85 7.88
N VAL A 62 5.47 -9.96 6.86
CA VAL A 62 6.40 -8.89 6.45
C VAL A 62 5.66 -7.65 5.96
N GLU A 63 4.49 -7.79 5.34
CA GLU A 63 3.72 -6.62 4.84
C GLU A 63 3.13 -5.79 5.99
N PRO A 64 2.46 -6.38 7.01
CA PRO A 64 1.95 -5.60 8.14
C PRO A 64 3.05 -4.95 8.96
N MET A 65 4.19 -5.63 9.15
CA MET A 65 5.33 -5.04 9.86
C MET A 65 5.88 -3.81 9.12
N ALA A 66 6.03 -3.90 7.79
CA ALA A 66 6.44 -2.77 6.96
C ALA A 66 5.42 -1.62 7.02
N ALA A 67 4.12 -1.92 6.90
CA ALA A 67 3.05 -0.93 6.96
C ALA A 67 2.96 -0.24 8.34
N ILE A 68 3.14 -0.97 9.44
CA ILE A 68 3.20 -0.40 10.80
C ILE A 68 4.35 0.60 10.90
N GLY A 69 5.55 0.23 10.41
CA GLY A 69 6.71 1.13 10.39
C GLY A 69 6.43 2.41 9.58
N VAL A 70 5.84 2.28 8.39
CA VAL A 70 5.44 3.40 7.53
C VAL A 70 4.41 4.31 8.23
N LEU A 71 3.35 3.73 8.79
CA LEU A 71 2.27 4.49 9.45
C LEU A 71 2.76 5.22 10.71
N LEU A 72 3.56 4.55 11.55
CA LEU A 72 4.17 5.17 12.73
C LEU A 72 5.12 6.29 12.34
N ALA A 73 5.96 6.07 11.31
CA ALA A 73 6.87 7.08 10.81
C ALA A 73 6.14 8.33 10.32
N ILE A 74 5.02 8.18 9.60
CA ILE A 74 4.19 9.30 9.13
C ILE A 74 3.51 10.03 10.30
N CYS A 75 2.95 9.29 11.26
CA CYS A 75 2.30 9.88 12.42
C CYS A 75 3.29 10.71 13.27
N TRP A 76 4.47 10.16 13.56
CA TRP A 76 5.50 10.87 14.32
C TRP A 76 6.16 12.00 13.54
N TYR A 77 6.31 11.86 12.22
CA TYR A 77 6.75 12.96 11.37
C TYR A 77 5.76 14.13 11.42
N GLY A 78 4.45 13.85 11.35
CA GLY A 78 3.41 14.87 11.52
C GLY A 78 3.47 15.57 12.88
N GLN A 79 3.71 14.83 13.96
CA GLN A 79 3.92 15.42 15.30
C GLN A 79 5.21 16.25 15.37
N ALA A 80 6.28 15.80 14.73
CA ALA A 80 7.55 16.52 14.68
C ALA A 80 7.44 17.87 13.97
N CYS A 81 6.56 17.99 12.98
CA CYS A 81 6.30 19.25 12.29
C CYS A 81 5.61 20.29 13.19
N LEU A 82 4.89 19.86 14.22
CA LEU A 82 4.20 20.72 15.19
C LEU A 82 5.00 20.96 16.48
N ALA A 83 5.96 20.08 16.78
CA ALA A 83 6.74 20.14 18.01
C ALA A 83 7.92 21.14 17.92
N THR A 84 8.34 21.65 19.07
CA THR A 84 9.53 22.50 19.24
C THR A 84 10.51 21.90 20.26
N GLY A 85 11.75 22.39 20.27
CA GLY A 85 12.78 21.97 21.23
C GLY A 85 13.10 20.47 21.18
N TRP A 86 13.29 19.85 22.35
CA TRP A 86 13.69 18.44 22.45
C TRP A 86 12.61 17.48 21.89
N ARG A 87 11.32 17.81 22.08
CA ARG A 87 10.20 16.96 21.63
C ARG A 87 10.23 16.75 20.12
N ARG A 88 10.55 17.80 19.35
CA ARG A 88 10.75 17.71 17.91
C ARG A 88 11.81 16.68 17.55
N HIS A 89 12.99 16.79 18.16
CA HIS A 89 14.10 15.87 17.90
C HIS A 89 13.73 14.43 18.25
N ALA A 90 13.07 14.21 19.38
CA ALA A 90 12.59 12.89 19.79
C ALA A 90 11.59 12.30 18.79
N THR A 91 10.62 13.09 18.31
CA THR A 91 9.64 12.62 17.32
C THR A 91 10.24 12.38 15.93
N VAL A 92 11.24 13.17 15.49
CA VAL A 92 11.97 12.90 14.24
C VAL A 92 12.76 11.60 14.35
N LEU A 93 13.49 11.41 15.45
CA LEU A 93 14.24 10.18 15.70
C LEU A 93 13.31 8.96 15.79
N GLY A 94 12.18 9.09 16.49
CA GLY A 94 11.14 8.07 16.52
C GLY A 94 10.63 7.74 15.12
N SER A 95 10.31 8.75 14.31
CA SER A 95 9.87 8.56 12.92
C SER A 95 10.91 7.84 12.07
N LEU A 96 12.18 8.24 12.16
CA LEU A 96 13.27 7.60 11.44
C LEU A 96 13.49 6.15 11.90
N ALA A 97 13.42 5.87 13.20
CA ALA A 97 13.51 4.53 13.74
C ALA A 97 12.36 3.63 13.27
N ALA A 98 11.13 4.13 13.30
CA ALA A 98 9.97 3.42 12.76
C ALA A 98 10.11 3.12 11.26
N PHE A 99 10.63 4.08 10.50
CA PHE A 99 10.92 3.88 9.08
C PHE A 99 11.96 2.77 8.87
N VAL A 100 13.08 2.82 9.59
CA VAL A 100 14.12 1.78 9.53
C VAL A 100 13.56 0.41 9.88
N LEU A 101 12.74 0.29 10.93
CA LEU A 101 12.09 -0.98 11.30
C LEU A 101 11.15 -1.49 10.19
N GLY A 102 10.39 -0.60 9.56
CA GLY A 102 9.56 -0.95 8.40
C GLY A 102 10.40 -1.44 7.22
N LEU A 103 11.51 -0.75 6.94
CA LEU A 103 12.43 -1.08 5.85
C LEU A 103 13.18 -2.39 6.08
N LEU A 104 13.58 -2.67 7.33
CA LEU A 104 14.17 -3.95 7.74
C LEU A 104 13.16 -5.10 7.67
N SER A 105 11.86 -4.80 7.74
CA SER A 105 10.80 -5.80 7.57
C SER A 105 10.56 -6.11 6.09
N LYS A 106 10.47 -5.07 5.25
CA LYS A 106 10.32 -5.20 3.80
C LYS A 106 10.71 -3.93 3.04
N GLU A 107 11.31 -4.13 1.86
CA GLU A 107 11.67 -3.05 0.92
C GLU A 107 10.50 -2.20 0.45
N THR A 108 9.25 -2.67 0.55
CA THR A 108 8.05 -1.92 0.17
C THR A 108 7.88 -0.64 1.00
N ALA A 109 8.50 -0.56 2.18
CA ALA A 109 8.57 0.66 2.97
C ALA A 109 9.44 1.77 2.35
N ALA A 110 10.33 1.44 1.40
CA ALA A 110 11.26 2.41 0.78
C ALA A 110 10.57 3.57 0.04
N GLY A 111 9.27 3.43 -0.27
CA GLY A 111 8.46 4.52 -0.83
C GLY A 111 8.16 5.66 0.16
N LEU A 112 8.38 5.46 1.47
CA LEU A 112 8.02 6.43 2.51
C LEU A 112 8.57 7.85 2.30
N PRO A 113 9.86 8.09 1.94
CA PRO A 113 10.37 9.46 1.78
C PRO A 113 9.61 10.23 0.71
N LEU A 114 9.18 9.55 -0.36
CA LEU A 114 8.36 10.15 -1.41
C LEU A 114 6.95 10.47 -0.88
N ILE A 115 6.34 9.57 -0.11
CA ILE A 115 5.03 9.79 0.53
C ILE A 115 5.09 10.98 1.50
N LEU A 116 6.15 11.12 2.30
CA LEU A 116 6.36 12.27 3.19
C LEU A 116 6.57 13.57 2.41
N LEU A 117 7.32 13.53 1.31
CA LEU A 117 7.47 14.69 0.43
C LEU A 117 6.13 15.11 -0.18
N TRP A 118 5.31 14.15 -0.58
CA TRP A 118 3.97 14.43 -1.09
C TRP A 118 3.04 14.99 -0.02
N ARG A 119 3.13 14.49 1.22
CA ARG A 119 2.42 15.03 2.39
C ARG A 119 2.72 16.51 2.58
N GLU A 120 3.99 16.90 2.48
CA GLU A 120 4.43 18.30 2.63
C GLU A 120 3.83 19.25 1.58
N VAL A 121 3.60 18.77 0.36
CA VAL A 121 3.05 19.56 -0.75
C VAL A 121 1.51 19.60 -0.75
N THR A 122 0.86 18.67 -0.06
CA THR A 122 -0.61 18.52 -0.04
C THR A 122 -1.25 18.95 1.27
N ILE A 123 -0.87 18.30 2.38
CA ILE A 123 -1.45 18.50 3.72
C ILE A 123 -0.60 19.49 4.54
N GLY A 124 0.68 19.63 4.19
CA GLY A 124 1.61 20.50 4.91
C GLY A 124 2.06 19.95 6.27
N PRO A 125 2.81 20.76 7.04
CA PRO A 125 3.34 20.37 8.34
C PRO A 125 2.27 20.27 9.45
N GLY A 126 1.11 20.91 9.30
CA GLY A 126 0.05 20.93 10.32
C GLY A 126 -1.15 20.03 10.01
N THR A 127 -2.11 19.96 10.93
CA THR A 127 -3.40 19.28 10.74
C THR A 127 -4.34 20.03 9.79
N HIS A 128 -4.19 21.34 9.63
CA HIS A 128 -5.08 22.19 8.80
C HIS A 128 -4.37 23.17 7.85
N GLY A 129 -3.09 22.99 7.54
CA GLY A 129 -2.31 24.04 6.88
C GLY A 129 -2.14 23.81 5.38
N GLN A 130 -2.50 24.81 4.56
CA GLN A 130 -1.95 24.95 3.20
C GLN A 130 -0.43 24.66 3.20
N PRO A 131 0.16 24.16 2.10
CA PRO A 131 1.59 23.86 2.03
C PRO A 131 2.44 25.06 2.47
N GLN A 132 2.90 25.03 3.71
CA GLN A 132 3.67 26.10 4.33
C GLN A 132 5.15 25.80 4.17
N GLY A 133 5.75 26.43 3.16
CA GLY A 133 7.19 26.44 2.95
C GLY A 133 7.59 26.13 1.52
N LYS A 134 8.84 26.47 1.21
CA LYS A 134 9.46 26.07 -0.07
C LYS A 134 9.67 24.56 -0.03
N ILE A 135 9.40 23.87 -1.16
CA ILE A 135 9.71 22.44 -1.34
C ILE A 135 11.17 22.12 -0.95
N SER A 136 12.10 23.04 -1.19
CA SER A 136 13.50 22.89 -0.78
C SER A 136 13.69 22.67 0.72
N ALA A 137 12.88 23.32 1.58
CA ALA A 137 12.93 23.10 3.03
C ALA A 137 12.34 21.73 3.42
N ALA A 138 11.29 21.29 2.73
CA ALA A 138 10.75 19.94 2.90
C ALA A 138 11.77 18.86 2.51
N VAL A 139 12.42 19.02 1.35
CA VAL A 139 13.49 18.13 0.89
C VAL A 139 14.63 18.07 1.92
N LEU A 140 15.07 19.22 2.45
CA LEU A 140 16.13 19.27 3.46
C LEU A 140 15.75 18.50 4.74
N ARG A 141 14.50 18.60 5.20
CA ARG A 141 13.99 17.84 6.35
C ARG A 141 13.97 16.33 6.11
N LEU A 142 13.79 15.91 4.85
CA LEU A 142 13.68 14.51 4.46
C LEU A 142 15.02 13.87 4.08
N VAL A 143 16.13 14.63 4.05
CA VAL A 143 17.48 14.11 3.78
C VAL A 143 17.81 12.85 4.59
N PRO A 144 17.54 12.75 5.90
CA PRO A 144 17.81 11.53 6.66
C PRO A 144 17.04 10.30 6.16
N PHE A 145 15.81 10.49 5.70
CA PHE A 145 14.97 9.41 5.17
C PHE A 145 15.48 8.93 3.80
N PHE A 146 15.84 9.87 2.91
CA PHE A 146 16.46 9.52 1.63
C PHE A 146 17.83 8.84 1.83
N ALA A 147 18.62 9.31 2.78
CA ALA A 147 19.92 8.71 3.10
C ALA A 147 19.79 7.25 3.54
N VAL A 148 18.76 6.90 4.33
CA VAL A 148 18.47 5.52 4.72
C VAL A 148 18.13 4.65 3.49
N VAL A 149 17.31 5.14 2.56
CA VAL A 149 16.99 4.39 1.32
C VAL A 149 18.24 4.20 0.47
N LEU A 150 19.03 5.25 0.27
CA LEU A 150 20.28 5.17 -0.50
C LEU A 150 21.28 4.23 0.15
N GLY A 151 21.38 4.23 1.48
CA GLY A 151 22.21 3.28 2.24
C GLY A 151 21.78 1.83 2.03
N LEU A 152 20.46 1.55 2.02
CA LEU A 152 19.93 0.22 1.68
C LEU A 152 20.28 -0.18 0.25
N LEU A 153 20.07 0.72 -0.73
CA LEU A 153 20.36 0.45 -2.13
C LEU A 153 21.85 0.19 -2.34
N TRP A 154 22.72 0.95 -1.68
CA TRP A 154 24.16 0.76 -1.70
C TRP A 154 24.57 -0.59 -1.09
N PHE A 155 24.08 -0.89 0.12
CA PHE A 155 24.32 -2.18 0.77
C PHE A 155 23.86 -3.37 -0.09
N ARG A 156 22.70 -3.27 -0.74
CA ARG A 156 22.21 -4.31 -1.67
C ARG A 156 23.04 -4.38 -2.95
N SER A 157 23.52 -3.27 -3.48
CA SER A 157 24.32 -3.28 -4.71
C SER A 157 25.60 -4.09 -4.54
N ASP A 158 26.19 -4.10 -3.34
CA ASP A 158 27.40 -4.87 -3.04
C ASP A 158 27.07 -6.31 -2.60
N ALA A 159 26.14 -6.47 -1.65
CA ALA A 159 25.78 -7.77 -1.08
C ALA A 159 24.99 -8.67 -2.04
N LEU A 160 24.16 -8.08 -2.92
CA LEU A 160 23.23 -8.80 -3.78
C LEU A 160 23.70 -8.91 -5.23
N ALA A 161 24.69 -8.13 -5.69
CA ALA A 161 25.23 -8.20 -7.06
C ALA A 161 25.63 -9.63 -7.48
N ARG A 162 26.09 -10.45 -6.53
CA ARG A 162 26.47 -11.85 -6.78
C ARG A 162 25.27 -12.78 -6.96
N TRP A 163 24.14 -12.49 -6.32
CA TRP A 163 22.89 -13.28 -6.41
C TRP A 163 21.94 -12.77 -7.50
N THR A 164 21.96 -11.47 -7.79
CA THR A 164 21.06 -10.80 -8.75
C THR A 164 21.40 -11.14 -10.20
N ALA A 165 22.68 -11.32 -10.54
CA ALA A 165 23.12 -11.62 -11.90
C ALA A 165 22.56 -12.95 -12.42
N GLU A 166 22.50 -13.99 -11.58
CA GLU A 166 22.00 -15.32 -11.95
C GLU A 166 20.47 -15.43 -11.91
N THR A 167 19.80 -14.71 -11.00
CA THR A 167 18.36 -14.96 -10.68
C THR A 167 17.39 -13.88 -11.17
N MET A 168 17.84 -12.63 -11.31
CA MET A 168 16.99 -11.47 -11.64
C MET A 168 17.06 -11.08 -13.13
N GLY A 169 18.03 -11.70 -13.79
CA GLY A 169 18.32 -11.72 -15.21
C GLY A 169 18.69 -10.38 -15.85
N THR A 170 19.30 -10.53 -17.02
CA THR A 170 19.92 -9.48 -17.83
C THR A 170 18.93 -8.41 -18.33
N GLY A 171 19.38 -7.16 -18.41
CA GLY A 171 18.61 -6.05 -18.96
C GLY A 171 18.95 -4.71 -18.30
N THR A 172 18.85 -3.63 -19.06
CA THR A 172 19.04 -2.25 -18.64
C THR A 172 17.81 -1.71 -17.90
N PHE A 173 17.93 -0.53 -17.28
CA PHE A 173 16.78 0.18 -16.68
C PHE A 173 15.65 0.36 -17.71
N TRP A 174 15.99 0.75 -18.94
CA TRP A 174 15.04 1.04 -20.01
C TRP A 174 14.23 -0.18 -20.44
N ASP A 175 14.85 -1.36 -20.42
CA ASP A 175 14.14 -2.61 -20.72
C ASP A 175 13.01 -2.86 -19.72
N ARG A 176 13.07 -2.30 -18.51
CA ARG A 176 12.07 -2.54 -17.45
C ARG A 176 10.91 -1.55 -17.45
N VAL A 177 11.01 -0.46 -18.21
CA VAL A 177 9.97 0.59 -18.27
C VAL A 177 8.63 0.04 -18.80
N PRO A 178 8.57 -0.74 -19.91
CA PRO A 178 7.32 -1.33 -20.36
C PRO A 178 6.63 -2.17 -19.27
N GLY A 179 7.40 -3.01 -18.59
CA GLY A 179 6.88 -3.84 -17.51
C GLY A 179 6.37 -3.03 -16.31
N SER A 180 7.09 -1.98 -15.94
CA SER A 180 6.69 -1.08 -14.86
C SER A 180 5.37 -0.36 -15.15
N LEU A 181 5.18 0.11 -16.40
CA LEU A 181 3.93 0.73 -16.83
C LEU A 181 2.77 -0.28 -16.82
N GLU A 182 2.98 -1.49 -17.34
CA GLU A 182 1.98 -2.55 -17.26
C GLU A 182 1.57 -2.86 -15.81
N LEU A 183 2.53 -2.90 -14.89
CA LEU A 183 2.25 -3.10 -13.47
C LEU A 183 1.41 -1.97 -12.88
N VAL A 184 1.61 -0.71 -13.29
CA VAL A 184 0.73 0.40 -12.86
C VAL A 184 -0.73 0.10 -13.24
N ALA A 185 -0.99 -0.30 -14.49
CA ALA A 185 -2.35 -0.65 -14.93
C ALA A 185 -2.90 -1.85 -14.15
N ARG A 186 -2.15 -2.94 -14.07
CA ARG A 186 -2.59 -4.18 -13.42
C ARG A 186 -2.83 -4.00 -11.92
N TYR A 187 -1.95 -3.27 -11.21
CA TYR A 187 -2.14 -2.96 -9.81
C TYR A 187 -3.33 -2.01 -9.57
N THR A 188 -3.53 -1.03 -10.43
CA THR A 188 -4.71 -0.14 -10.35
C THR A 188 -6.00 -0.94 -10.53
N LEU A 189 -6.06 -1.80 -11.54
CA LEU A 189 -7.22 -2.67 -11.75
C LEU A 189 -7.43 -3.65 -10.60
N LEU A 190 -6.37 -4.26 -10.07
CA LEU A 190 -6.48 -5.20 -8.95
C LEU A 190 -6.90 -4.50 -7.65
N ALA A 191 -6.49 -3.24 -7.44
CA ALA A 191 -6.88 -2.45 -6.28
C ALA A 191 -8.32 -1.93 -6.36
N LEU A 192 -8.81 -1.59 -7.56
CA LEU A 192 -10.20 -1.12 -7.73
C LEU A 192 -11.19 -2.28 -7.86
N PHE A 193 -10.77 -3.37 -8.50
CA PHE A 193 -11.59 -4.54 -8.82
C PHE A 193 -10.86 -5.83 -8.42
N PRO A 194 -10.77 -6.16 -7.12
CA PRO A 194 -10.06 -7.34 -6.61
C PRO A 194 -10.85 -8.64 -6.82
N VAL A 195 -11.27 -8.90 -8.06
CA VAL A 195 -12.12 -10.03 -8.45
C VAL A 195 -11.27 -11.27 -8.73
N ARG A 196 -10.20 -11.14 -9.50
CA ARG A 196 -9.31 -12.26 -9.88
C ARG A 196 -8.03 -12.24 -9.04
N LEU A 197 -8.12 -12.89 -7.88
CA LEU A 197 -7.01 -13.07 -6.96
C LEU A 197 -6.34 -14.41 -7.25
N HIS A 198 -5.03 -14.36 -7.47
CA HIS A 198 -4.19 -15.52 -7.75
C HIS A 198 -3.06 -15.55 -6.72
N PRO A 199 -2.69 -16.72 -6.16
CA PRO A 199 -1.58 -16.80 -5.18
C PRO A 199 -0.23 -16.35 -5.77
N MET A 200 -0.10 -16.47 -7.08
CA MET A 200 1.00 -15.99 -7.88
C MET A 200 0.45 -15.57 -9.24
N TYR A 201 1.04 -14.54 -9.84
CA TYR A 201 0.61 -14.09 -11.16
C TYR A 201 1.74 -14.29 -12.16
N ALA A 202 1.45 -14.87 -13.33
CA ALA A 202 2.38 -14.83 -14.44
C ALA A 202 2.54 -13.39 -14.92
N PHE A 203 3.76 -12.88 -14.75
CA PHE A 203 4.18 -11.62 -15.30
C PHE A 203 5.33 -11.86 -16.27
N THR A 204 5.03 -11.67 -17.55
CA THR A 204 6.02 -11.60 -18.61
C THR A 204 6.16 -10.14 -19.01
N ARG A 205 7.40 -9.65 -19.01
CA ARG A 205 7.67 -8.28 -19.41
C ARG A 205 7.27 -8.08 -20.87
N PRO A 206 6.45 -7.06 -21.19
CA PRO A 206 6.12 -6.74 -22.57
C PRO A 206 7.37 -6.31 -23.33
N ALA A 207 7.49 -6.75 -24.58
CA ALA A 207 8.66 -6.48 -25.42
C ALA A 207 8.74 -5.01 -25.90
N SER A 208 7.68 -4.23 -25.71
CA SER A 208 7.54 -2.89 -26.29
C SER A 208 6.68 -1.98 -25.41
N LEU A 209 7.03 -0.69 -25.36
CA LEU A 209 6.21 0.38 -24.77
C LEU A 209 4.86 0.58 -25.47
N TRP A 210 4.77 0.15 -26.72
CA TRP A 210 3.58 0.32 -27.56
C TRP A 210 2.56 -0.82 -27.40
N ALA A 211 2.85 -1.80 -26.54
CA ALA A 211 1.89 -2.83 -26.19
C ALA A 211 0.68 -2.21 -25.43
N PRO A 212 -0.52 -2.82 -25.53
CA PRO A 212 -1.74 -2.24 -24.93
C PRO A 212 -1.64 -1.99 -23.42
N TRP A 213 -1.02 -2.92 -22.68
CA TRP A 213 -0.88 -2.83 -21.22
C TRP A 213 0.05 -1.70 -20.75
N PRO A 214 1.29 -1.54 -21.28
CA PRO A 214 2.11 -0.37 -21.02
C PRO A 214 1.44 0.96 -21.36
N LEU A 215 0.73 1.05 -22.50
CA LEU A 215 0.02 2.27 -22.89
C LEU A 215 -1.13 2.60 -21.92
N ALA A 216 -1.92 1.60 -21.51
CA ALA A 216 -2.95 1.78 -20.48
C ALA A 216 -2.33 2.22 -19.15
N GLY A 217 -1.19 1.64 -18.78
CA GLY A 217 -0.42 2.00 -17.59
C GLY A 217 0.07 3.44 -17.61
N LEU A 218 0.63 3.87 -18.74
CA LEU A 218 1.08 5.24 -18.95
C LEU A 218 -0.09 6.24 -18.89
N ALA A 219 -1.20 5.92 -19.56
CA ALA A 219 -2.40 6.76 -19.55
C ALA A 219 -2.96 6.91 -18.12
N LEU A 220 -3.07 5.80 -17.38
CA LEU A 220 -3.51 5.81 -15.98
C LEU A 220 -2.54 6.57 -15.08
N LEU A 221 -1.23 6.40 -15.27
CA LEU A 221 -0.21 7.13 -14.51
C LEU A 221 -0.34 8.64 -14.72
N ILE A 222 -0.43 9.10 -15.98
CA ILE A 222 -0.60 10.51 -16.32
C ILE A 222 -1.90 11.06 -15.73
N LEU A 223 -3.01 10.32 -15.87
CA LEU A 223 -4.30 10.72 -15.32
C LEU A 223 -4.25 10.86 -13.80
N MET A 224 -3.78 9.83 -13.10
CA MET A 224 -3.76 9.80 -11.63
C MET A 224 -2.76 10.81 -11.07
N ALA A 225 -1.58 10.95 -11.68
CA ALA A 225 -0.61 11.97 -11.27
C ALA A 225 -1.13 13.39 -11.54
N GLY A 226 -1.76 13.62 -12.69
CA GLY A 226 -2.40 14.88 -13.05
C GLY A 226 -3.52 15.25 -12.07
N LEU A 227 -4.40 14.30 -11.73
CA LEU A 227 -5.44 14.47 -10.72
C LEU A 227 -4.86 14.74 -9.34
N ALA A 228 -3.83 14.01 -8.92
CA ALA A 228 -3.18 14.23 -7.63
C ALA A 228 -2.60 15.64 -7.55
N VAL A 229 -1.91 16.11 -8.58
CA VAL A 229 -1.36 17.48 -8.65
C VAL A 229 -2.47 18.53 -8.72
N TRP A 230 -3.53 18.29 -9.48
CA TRP A 230 -4.65 19.23 -9.62
C TRP A 230 -5.46 19.38 -8.32
N TRP A 231 -5.71 18.27 -7.63
CA TRP A 231 -6.45 18.25 -6.36
C TRP A 231 -5.67 18.81 -5.18
N ARG A 232 -4.35 19.00 -5.29
CA ARG A 232 -3.52 19.43 -4.15
C ARG A 232 -3.96 20.74 -3.51
N GLY A 233 -4.58 21.65 -4.28
CA GLY A 233 -4.95 22.99 -3.82
C GLY A 233 -6.35 23.10 -3.19
N TRP A 234 -7.29 22.24 -3.57
CA TRP A 234 -8.70 22.34 -3.16
C TRP A 234 -9.27 21.03 -2.60
N TRP A 235 -8.48 19.95 -2.66
CA TRP A 235 -8.82 18.63 -2.15
C TRP A 235 -7.58 17.87 -1.62
N PRO A 236 -6.89 18.44 -0.61
CA PRO A 236 -5.55 18.01 -0.21
C PRO A 236 -5.49 16.56 0.28
N VAL A 237 -6.50 16.07 1.01
CA VAL A 237 -6.51 14.68 1.50
C VAL A 237 -6.74 13.67 0.37
N ALA A 238 -7.62 14.00 -0.58
CA ALA A 238 -7.83 13.18 -1.78
C ALA A 238 -6.56 13.12 -2.64
N SER A 239 -5.92 14.29 -2.85
CA SER A 239 -4.63 14.41 -3.50
C SER A 239 -3.54 13.58 -2.78
N PHE A 240 -3.48 13.65 -1.45
CA PHE A 240 -2.55 12.87 -0.64
C PHE A 240 -2.78 11.37 -0.80
N GLY A 241 -4.03 10.90 -0.73
CA GLY A 241 -4.37 9.48 -0.91
C GLY A 241 -4.01 8.95 -2.30
N LEU A 242 -4.31 9.71 -3.35
CA LEU A 242 -3.98 9.32 -4.73
C LEU A 242 -2.47 9.31 -4.97
N GLY A 243 -1.75 10.34 -4.50
CA GLY A 243 -0.29 10.37 -4.60
C GLY A 243 0.37 9.29 -3.75
N TRP A 244 -0.15 8.99 -2.55
CA TRP A 244 0.31 7.86 -1.74
C TRP A 244 0.22 6.56 -2.54
N PHE A 245 -0.92 6.27 -3.15
CA PHE A 245 -1.10 5.05 -3.93
C PHE A 245 -0.02 4.91 -5.02
N LEU A 246 0.20 5.97 -5.82
CA LEU A 246 1.21 5.96 -6.87
C LEU A 246 2.64 5.80 -6.33
N LEU A 247 2.99 6.54 -5.27
CA LEU A 247 4.34 6.56 -4.71
C LEU A 247 4.67 5.27 -3.95
N ALA A 248 3.67 4.65 -3.31
CA ALA A 248 3.81 3.35 -2.65
C ALA A 248 3.95 2.18 -3.64
N LEU A 249 3.53 2.34 -4.90
CA LEU A 249 3.76 1.33 -5.93
C LEU A 249 5.21 1.32 -6.42
N VAL A 250 5.93 2.46 -6.37
CA VAL A 250 7.29 2.61 -6.93
C VAL A 250 8.25 1.49 -6.51
N PRO A 251 8.35 1.07 -5.22
CA PRO A 251 9.26 -0.01 -4.82
C PRO A 251 8.88 -1.40 -5.33
N VAL A 252 7.63 -1.57 -5.78
CA VAL A 252 7.06 -2.84 -6.25
C VAL A 252 7.08 -2.94 -7.78
N LEU A 253 7.17 -1.81 -8.48
CA LEU A 253 7.31 -1.80 -9.93
C LEU A 253 8.60 -2.50 -10.37
N ASP A 254 8.64 -2.96 -11.62
CA ASP A 254 9.81 -3.60 -12.23
C ASP A 254 11.00 -2.62 -12.43
N LEU A 255 10.99 -1.42 -11.84
CA LEU A 255 12.04 -0.39 -12.05
C LEU A 255 13.41 -0.81 -11.51
N MET A 256 13.44 -1.66 -10.49
CA MET A 256 14.67 -2.20 -9.91
C MET A 256 14.56 -3.72 -9.79
N PRO A 257 15.64 -4.47 -10.04
CA PRO A 257 15.67 -5.91 -9.84
C PRO A 257 15.72 -6.20 -8.33
N VAL A 258 14.59 -6.07 -7.64
CA VAL A 258 14.50 -6.30 -6.19
C VAL A 258 13.94 -7.69 -5.88
N SER A 259 13.16 -8.27 -6.81
CA SER A 259 12.64 -9.63 -6.71
C SER A 259 12.83 -10.41 -8.03
N PRO A 260 12.87 -11.75 -7.99
CA PRO A 260 12.92 -12.57 -9.20
C PRO A 260 11.79 -12.22 -10.17
N ARG A 261 12.10 -12.16 -11.47
CA ARG A 261 11.27 -11.60 -12.56
C ARG A 261 9.78 -11.98 -12.53
N ALA A 262 9.45 -13.20 -12.09
CA ALA A 262 8.10 -13.74 -12.06
C ALA A 262 7.27 -13.37 -10.80
N LEU A 263 7.84 -12.63 -9.84
CA LEU A 263 7.24 -12.37 -8.52
C LEU A 263 6.90 -10.89 -8.27
N ASN A 264 7.03 -10.02 -9.25
CA ASN A 264 6.76 -8.57 -9.12
C ASN A 264 5.26 -8.20 -9.20
N PHE A 265 4.36 -9.17 -9.41
CA PHE A 265 2.90 -8.96 -9.39
C PHE A 265 2.23 -9.93 -8.40
N ALA A 266 1.69 -9.40 -7.31
CA ALA A 266 0.94 -10.18 -6.30
C ALA A 266 0.02 -9.28 -5.46
N GLY A 267 -1.06 -9.86 -4.91
CA GLY A 267 -2.04 -9.11 -4.12
C GLY A 267 -1.43 -8.47 -2.87
N ARG A 268 -0.50 -9.17 -2.20
CA ARG A 268 0.19 -8.69 -0.98
C ARG A 268 0.92 -7.36 -1.15
N TYR A 269 1.39 -7.02 -2.35
CA TYR A 269 2.11 -5.76 -2.56
C TYR A 269 1.21 -4.54 -2.63
N LEU A 270 -0.11 -4.73 -2.76
CA LEU A 270 -1.09 -3.66 -2.64
C LEU A 270 -1.32 -3.22 -1.19
N PHE A 271 -0.76 -3.91 -0.20
CA PHE A 271 -1.06 -3.67 1.21
C PHE A 271 -0.73 -2.24 1.70
N ILE A 272 0.41 -1.66 1.30
CA ILE A 272 0.74 -0.26 1.59
C ILE A 272 0.05 0.72 0.62
N PRO A 273 0.01 0.46 -0.71
CA PRO A 273 -0.70 1.32 -1.66
C PRO A 273 -2.19 1.55 -1.34
N THR A 274 -2.93 0.51 -0.92
CA THR A 274 -4.37 0.61 -0.65
C THR A 274 -4.71 1.49 0.54
N ILE A 275 -3.74 1.79 1.43
CA ILE A 275 -3.91 2.83 2.47
C ILE A 275 -4.22 4.18 1.82
N GLY A 276 -3.51 4.53 0.75
CA GLY A 276 -3.76 5.76 -0.01
C GLY A 276 -5.16 5.79 -0.64
N LEU A 277 -5.60 4.68 -1.23
CA LEU A 277 -6.96 4.57 -1.80
C LEU A 277 -8.05 4.63 -0.73
N ALA A 278 -7.80 4.05 0.45
CA ALA A 278 -8.71 4.16 1.58
C ALA A 278 -8.84 5.61 2.07
N LEU A 279 -7.74 6.36 2.15
CA LEU A 279 -7.77 7.79 2.47
C LEU A 279 -8.51 8.60 1.39
N LEU A 280 -8.31 8.29 0.11
CA LEU A 280 -9.04 8.91 -1.00
C LEU A 280 -10.55 8.64 -0.88
N ALA A 281 -10.96 7.39 -0.64
CA ALA A 281 -12.35 7.02 -0.42
C ALA A 281 -12.93 7.74 0.82
N GLY A 282 -12.16 7.82 1.90
CA GLY A 282 -12.50 8.60 3.09
C GLY A 282 -12.72 10.08 2.80
N ALA A 283 -11.88 10.70 1.97
CA ALA A 283 -12.01 12.11 1.60
C ALA A 283 -13.28 12.38 0.78
N VAL A 284 -13.66 11.43 -0.08
CA VAL A 284 -14.95 11.46 -0.80
C VAL A 284 -16.10 11.32 0.20
N LEU A 285 -16.05 10.32 1.07
CA LEU A 285 -17.08 10.07 2.09
C LEU A 285 -17.25 11.24 3.06
N ALA A 286 -16.18 11.90 3.47
CA ALA A 286 -16.23 13.06 4.36
C ALA A 286 -16.99 14.25 3.78
N ARG A 287 -17.11 14.36 2.44
CA ARG A 287 -17.98 15.36 1.79
C ARG A 287 -19.46 14.93 1.71
N LEU A 288 -19.73 13.63 1.78
CA LEU A 288 -21.08 13.06 1.66
C LEU A 288 -21.73 12.77 3.02
N LEU A 289 -20.91 12.67 4.08
CA LEU A 289 -21.33 12.43 5.46
C LEU A 289 -21.19 13.74 6.25
N PRO A 290 -22.24 14.20 6.94
CA PRO A 290 -22.14 15.36 7.83
C PRO A 290 -21.11 15.08 8.93
N ALA A 291 -20.39 16.11 9.37
CA ALA A 291 -19.59 16.03 10.58
C ALA A 291 -20.53 15.87 11.79
N GLY A 292 -20.18 15.02 12.75
CA GLY A 292 -20.98 14.90 13.98
C GLY A 292 -20.96 16.19 14.79
N GLU A 293 -21.95 16.43 15.67
CA GLU A 293 -22.04 17.65 16.52
C GLU A 293 -20.75 17.97 17.29
N LYS A 294 -19.97 16.94 17.68
CA LYS A 294 -18.65 17.11 18.33
C LYS A 294 -17.53 17.52 17.36
N ASP A 295 -17.55 17.05 16.11
CA ASP A 295 -16.59 17.42 15.07
C ASP A 295 -16.98 18.81 14.46
N SER A 296 -18.21 19.30 14.69
CA SER A 296 -18.77 20.54 14.14
C SER A 296 -18.25 21.83 14.80
N GLN A 297 -17.70 21.76 16.02
CA GLN A 297 -17.09 22.93 16.68
C GLN A 297 -15.75 23.34 16.04
N GLU A 298 -15.09 22.42 15.32
CA GLU A 298 -13.80 22.65 14.65
C GLU A 298 -13.95 22.78 13.12
N ALA A 299 -15.02 22.24 12.52
CA ALA A 299 -15.21 22.24 11.07
C ALA A 299 -15.92 23.51 10.54
N HIS A 300 -15.17 24.38 9.86
CA HIS A 300 -15.75 25.49 9.10
C HIS A 300 -16.65 25.00 7.93
N ALA A 301 -17.91 25.43 7.97
CA ALA A 301 -18.77 25.83 6.84
C ALA A 301 -18.79 24.93 5.59
N ASN A 302 -18.98 23.62 5.72
CA ASN A 302 -19.39 22.79 4.58
C ASN A 302 -20.92 22.64 4.60
N PRO A 303 -21.65 23.03 3.54
CA PRO A 303 -23.10 22.85 3.50
C PRO A 303 -23.46 21.37 3.69
N ASN A 304 -24.41 21.10 4.59
CA ASN A 304 -24.83 19.74 4.88
C ASN A 304 -25.23 19.00 3.59
N PRO A 305 -24.62 17.84 3.29
CA PRO A 305 -24.97 17.07 2.10
C PRO A 305 -26.44 16.65 2.16
N HIS A 306 -27.10 16.60 0.99
CA HIS A 306 -28.51 16.20 0.90
C HIS A 306 -28.71 14.81 1.55
N PRO A 307 -29.73 14.61 2.39
CA PRO A 307 -29.89 13.38 3.19
C PRO A 307 -29.97 12.10 2.35
N VAL A 308 -30.45 12.21 1.11
CA VAL A 308 -30.46 11.11 0.13
C VAL A 308 -29.03 10.70 -0.24
N MET A 309 -28.14 11.65 -0.51
CA MET A 309 -26.77 11.39 -0.92
C MET A 309 -25.99 10.65 0.18
N ARG A 310 -26.22 11.02 1.45
CA ARG A 310 -25.69 10.32 2.61
C ARG A 310 -26.12 8.85 2.64
N ARG A 311 -27.42 8.59 2.50
CA ARG A 311 -27.97 7.21 2.51
C ARG A 311 -27.38 6.38 1.38
N VAL A 312 -27.26 6.97 0.18
CA VAL A 312 -26.65 6.32 -0.99
C VAL A 312 -25.18 5.99 -0.72
N ALA A 313 -24.39 6.93 -0.19
CA ALA A 313 -22.98 6.71 0.12
C ALA A 313 -22.77 5.60 1.16
N ILE A 314 -23.59 5.57 2.21
CA ILE A 314 -23.55 4.51 3.22
C ILE A 314 -23.95 3.16 2.62
N ALA A 315 -25.06 3.12 1.88
CA ALA A 315 -25.52 1.88 1.24
C ALA A 315 -24.50 1.32 0.25
N ALA A 316 -23.90 2.17 -0.59
CA ALA A 316 -22.85 1.79 -1.52
C ALA A 316 -21.62 1.24 -0.78
N SER A 317 -21.21 1.89 0.32
CA SER A 317 -20.10 1.44 1.15
C SER A 317 -20.39 0.07 1.77
N ILE A 318 -21.60 -0.15 2.29
CA ILE A 318 -22.03 -1.45 2.85
C ILE A 318 -22.03 -2.54 1.76
N LEU A 319 -22.60 -2.27 0.59
CA LEU A 319 -22.62 -3.23 -0.51
C LEU A 319 -21.21 -3.61 -0.97
N LEU A 320 -20.31 -2.62 -1.07
CA LEU A 320 -18.91 -2.86 -1.41
C LEU A 320 -18.21 -3.72 -0.35
N LEU A 321 -18.40 -3.39 0.93
CA LEU A 321 -17.86 -4.17 2.06
C LEU A 321 -18.38 -5.60 2.06
N LEU A 322 -19.67 -5.82 1.80
CA LEU A 322 -20.26 -7.15 1.70
C LEU A 322 -19.65 -7.93 0.53
N GLY A 323 -19.58 -7.32 -0.66
CA GLY A 323 -18.99 -7.96 -1.83
C GLY A 323 -17.52 -8.34 -1.60
N TRP A 324 -16.73 -7.45 -1.00
CA TRP A 324 -15.34 -7.70 -0.64
C TRP A 324 -15.18 -8.76 0.46
N THR A 325 -16.07 -8.76 1.46
CA THR A 325 -16.07 -9.79 2.50
C THR A 325 -16.35 -11.16 1.90
N VAL A 326 -17.37 -11.29 1.04
CA VAL A 326 -17.67 -12.54 0.32
C VAL A 326 -16.46 -12.97 -0.53
N ARG A 327 -15.82 -12.04 -1.23
CA ARG A 327 -14.64 -12.36 -2.04
C ARG A 327 -13.46 -12.84 -1.18
N THR A 328 -13.25 -12.22 -0.03
CA THR A 328 -12.22 -12.59 0.95
C THR A 328 -12.48 -14.00 1.49
N LEU A 329 -13.72 -14.28 1.95
CA LEU A 329 -14.11 -15.57 2.50
C LEU A 329 -14.01 -16.72 1.47
N THR A 330 -14.28 -16.43 0.19
CA THR A 330 -14.13 -17.43 -0.88
C THR A 330 -12.67 -17.67 -1.28
N TYR A 331 -11.75 -16.74 -0.98
CA TYR A 331 -10.34 -16.86 -1.36
C TYR A 331 -9.46 -17.42 -0.24
N ILE A 332 -9.76 -17.15 1.04
CA ILE A 332 -9.02 -17.69 2.20
C ILE A 332 -8.78 -19.23 2.12
N PRO A 333 -9.75 -20.07 1.71
CA PRO A 333 -9.56 -21.53 1.67
C PRO A 333 -8.42 -22.02 0.77
N VAL A 334 -7.94 -21.19 -0.16
CA VAL A 334 -6.78 -21.49 -1.01
C VAL A 334 -5.50 -21.64 -0.17
N PHE A 335 -5.39 -20.94 0.95
CA PHE A 335 -4.21 -20.96 1.84
C PHE A 335 -4.31 -21.96 2.99
N ARG A 336 -5.31 -22.86 2.95
CA ARG A 336 -5.58 -23.81 4.04
C ARG A 336 -4.54 -24.93 4.12
N ASP A 337 -4.08 -25.41 2.97
CA ASP A 337 -3.11 -26.49 2.84
C ASP A 337 -2.34 -26.36 1.53
N ASP A 338 -1.15 -26.96 1.49
CA ASP A 338 -0.21 -26.86 0.37
C ASP A 338 -0.80 -27.46 -0.92
N LEU A 339 -1.59 -28.54 -0.80
CA LEU A 339 -2.23 -29.18 -1.95
C LEU A 339 -3.18 -28.20 -2.66
N ARG A 340 -4.13 -27.59 -1.93
CA ARG A 340 -5.05 -26.58 -2.51
C ARG A 340 -4.31 -25.38 -3.08
N LEU A 341 -3.30 -24.88 -2.37
CA LEU A 341 -2.52 -23.72 -2.79
C LEU A 341 -1.82 -23.99 -4.12
N PHE A 342 -1.10 -25.10 -4.22
CA PHE A 342 -0.30 -25.43 -5.39
C PHE A 342 -1.13 -26.01 -6.54
N THR A 343 -2.25 -26.71 -6.27
CA THR A 343 -3.24 -27.06 -7.30
C THR A 343 -3.78 -25.78 -7.94
N ARG A 344 -4.22 -24.82 -7.13
CA ARG A 344 -4.72 -23.54 -7.64
C ARG A 344 -3.67 -22.79 -8.45
N MET A 345 -2.41 -22.80 -7.99
CA MET A 345 -1.30 -22.17 -8.70
C MET A 345 -1.02 -22.83 -10.06
N ALA A 346 -1.01 -24.16 -10.12
CA ALA A 346 -0.79 -24.92 -11.35
C ALA A 346 -1.94 -24.75 -12.35
N ASP A 347 -3.19 -24.71 -11.87
CA ASP A 347 -4.39 -24.55 -12.70
C ASP A 347 -4.52 -23.14 -13.28
N GLU A 348 -4.35 -22.11 -12.44
CA GLU A 348 -4.57 -20.71 -12.85
C GLU A 348 -3.37 -20.12 -13.58
N VAL A 349 -2.16 -20.63 -13.30
CA VAL A 349 -0.91 -20.13 -13.88
C VAL A 349 0.00 -21.28 -14.33
N PRO A 350 -0.43 -22.07 -15.34
CA PRO A 350 0.29 -23.27 -15.76
C PRO A 350 1.69 -22.98 -16.33
N GLY A 351 1.98 -21.74 -16.73
CA GLY A 351 3.28 -21.32 -17.25
C GLY A 351 4.38 -21.13 -16.20
N ILE A 352 4.09 -21.29 -14.90
CA ILE A 352 5.08 -21.14 -13.82
C ILE A 352 5.48 -22.51 -13.27
N ALA A 353 6.74 -22.88 -13.47
CA ALA A 353 7.29 -24.16 -13.00
C ALA A 353 7.15 -24.36 -11.48
N LEU A 354 7.24 -23.28 -10.70
CA LEU A 354 7.13 -23.32 -9.23
C LEU A 354 5.81 -23.93 -8.74
N GLY A 355 4.70 -23.64 -9.42
CA GLY A 355 3.38 -24.20 -9.06
C GLY A 355 3.34 -25.71 -9.25
N HIS A 356 3.80 -26.19 -10.40
CA HIS A 356 3.87 -27.62 -10.71
C HIS A 356 4.85 -28.37 -9.81
N GLN A 357 6.03 -27.80 -9.57
CA GLN A 357 7.05 -28.40 -8.71
C GLN A 357 6.52 -28.59 -7.29
N ASN A 358 5.95 -27.53 -6.70
CA ASN A 358 5.44 -27.59 -5.33
C ASN A 358 4.16 -28.43 -5.22
N LEU A 359 3.34 -28.48 -6.27
CA LEU A 359 2.20 -29.41 -6.34
C LEU A 359 2.68 -30.86 -6.32
N GLY A 360 3.72 -31.20 -7.09
CA GLY A 360 4.33 -32.52 -7.07
C GLY A 360 4.87 -32.89 -5.68
N LEU A 361 5.54 -31.96 -4.99
CA LEU A 361 6.02 -32.16 -3.62
C LEU A 361 4.85 -32.36 -2.63
N ALA A 362 3.78 -31.57 -2.75
CA ALA A 362 2.61 -31.70 -1.89
C ALA A 362 1.87 -33.03 -2.11
N LEU A 363 1.76 -33.49 -3.36
CA LEU A 363 1.20 -34.80 -3.70
C LEU A 363 2.06 -35.92 -3.12
N LEU A 364 3.39 -35.87 -3.30
CA LEU A 364 4.31 -36.87 -2.73
C LEU A 364 4.21 -36.98 -1.21
N GLN A 365 3.94 -35.87 -0.51
CA GLN A 365 3.73 -35.87 0.94
C GLN A 365 2.35 -36.42 1.35
N ALA A 366 1.35 -36.33 0.48
CA ALA A 366 -0.01 -36.80 0.74
C ALA A 366 -0.17 -38.33 0.54
N GLY A 367 0.78 -38.97 -0.16
CA GLY A 367 0.71 -40.39 -0.55
C GLY A 367 0.08 -40.56 -1.92
#